data_AF-A0A1Q3Z1P7-F1
#
_entry.id   AF-A0A1Q3Z1P7-F1
#
_cell.length_a   1.000
_cell.length_b   1.000
_cell.length_c   1.000
_cell.angle_alpha   90.00
_cell.angle_beta   90.00
_cell.angle_gamma   90.00
#
_symmetry.space_group_name_H-M   'P 1'
#
loop_
_entity.id
_entity.type
_entity.pdbx_description
1 polymer ?
#
loop_
_entity_poly.entity_id
_entity_poly.type
_entity_poly.pdbx_seq_one_letter_code
_entity_poly.pdbx_strand_id
1 'polypeptide(L)'
;MPLRLVLTLALLPALLITPALAKSHGQILSSGGAYSTAAKPGADIPAICKNILAKQNSSKQAMADAAQLYFHGTLMGQKCVAVDYVKAITLMKASGHIGEYNSLVHALRERAASGNALAVAAVARLKL
;
A
#
# COMPACT_ATOMS: atom_id res chain seq x y z
N MET A 1 24.23 40.72 56.03
CA MET A 1 23.31 39.88 56.81
C MET A 1 22.12 39.50 55.95
N PRO A 2 21.58 38.28 56.13
CA PRO A 2 21.19 37.40 55.04
C PRO A 2 19.67 37.31 54.88
N LEU A 3 19.20 36.90 53.70
CA LEU A 3 17.95 36.16 53.62
C LEU A 3 18.08 35.01 52.63
N ARG A 4 17.92 33.81 53.19
CA ARG A 4 17.89 32.52 52.51
C ARG A 4 16.60 32.41 51.70
N LEU A 5 16.66 31.77 50.55
CA LEU A 5 15.58 30.87 50.15
C LEU A 5 16.15 29.70 49.34
N VAL A 6 16.12 28.53 49.99
CA VAL A 6 16.31 27.21 49.39
C VAL A 6 14.94 26.78 48.88
N LEU A 7 14.81 26.37 47.62
CA LEU A 7 13.68 25.54 47.19
C LEU A 7 14.07 24.61 46.03
N THR A 8 14.45 23.41 46.43
CA THR A 8 14.05 22.09 45.87
C THR A 8 13.68 21.95 44.38
N LEU A 9 14.46 21.08 43.74
CA LEU A 9 14.01 19.83 43.11
C LEU A 9 13.03 19.92 41.93
N ALA A 10 13.54 19.66 40.73
CA ALA A 10 12.82 18.87 39.73
C ALA A 10 13.84 18.17 38.81
N LEU A 11 14.15 16.92 39.13
CA LEU A 11 14.62 15.95 38.14
C LEU A 11 13.57 15.90 37.03
N LEU A 12 13.93 16.32 35.81
CA LEU A 12 13.19 15.87 34.64
C LEU A 12 13.74 14.49 34.26
N PRO A 13 12.95 13.41 34.34
CA PRO A 13 13.32 12.18 33.67
C PRO A 13 13.35 12.48 32.17
N ALA A 14 14.52 12.24 31.56
CA ALA A 14 14.65 12.14 30.12
C ALA A 14 13.64 11.08 29.64
N LEU A 15 12.50 11.54 29.12
CA LEU A 15 11.62 10.70 28.34
C LEU A 15 12.41 10.32 27.08
N LEU A 16 13.03 9.13 27.15
CA LEU A 16 13.43 8.35 26.00
C LEU A 16 12.21 8.22 25.09
N ILE A 17 12.13 9.08 24.09
CA ILE A 17 11.28 8.88 22.92
C ILE A 17 11.94 7.72 22.18
N THR A 18 11.63 6.49 22.60
CA THR A 18 11.81 5.35 21.72
C THR A 18 10.88 5.58 20.54
N PRO A 19 11.38 5.56 19.29
CA PRO A 19 10.46 5.36 18.18
C PRO A 19 9.86 3.98 18.44
N ALA A 20 8.56 3.97 18.80
CA ALA A 20 7.76 2.78 18.65
C ALA A 20 7.95 2.36 17.20
N LEU A 21 8.76 1.31 17.02
CA LEU A 21 8.86 0.57 15.79
C LEU A 21 7.44 0.13 15.50
N ALA A 22 6.73 0.93 14.73
CA ALA A 22 5.46 0.56 14.13
C ALA A 22 5.82 -0.68 13.33
N LYS A 23 5.54 -1.82 13.93
CA LYS A 23 5.63 -3.13 13.33
C LYS A 23 4.61 -3.04 12.21
N SER A 24 5.10 -2.61 11.05
CA SER A 24 4.29 -2.49 9.85
C SER A 24 3.64 -3.85 9.73
N HIS A 25 2.32 -3.89 9.85
CA HIS A 25 1.53 -5.03 9.42
C HIS A 25 1.65 -5.08 7.89
N GLY A 26 2.84 -5.36 7.39
CA GLY A 26 3.02 -5.95 6.08
C GLY A 26 2.30 -7.27 6.19
N GLN A 27 1.01 -7.27 5.88
CA GLN A 27 0.29 -8.49 5.62
C GLN A 27 1.17 -9.27 4.66
N ILE A 28 1.69 -10.38 5.17
CA ILE A 28 2.39 -11.36 4.36
C ILE A 28 1.34 -11.77 3.33
N LEU A 29 1.49 -11.24 2.11
CA LEU A 29 0.81 -11.74 0.93
C LEU A 29 0.90 -13.26 1.02
N SER A 30 -0.26 -13.88 1.22
CA SER A 30 -0.43 -15.29 1.57
C SER A 30 0.67 -16.13 0.92
N SER A 31 1.42 -16.90 1.73
CA SER A 31 2.69 -17.57 1.36
C SER A 31 2.62 -18.55 0.18
N GLY A 32 1.47 -18.68 -0.49
CA GLY A 32 1.28 -19.41 -1.74
C GLY A 32 0.76 -18.57 -2.93
N GLY A 33 0.70 -17.24 -2.81
CA GLY A 33 0.14 -16.34 -3.83
C GLY A 33 1.09 -16.06 -5.00
N ALA A 34 0.55 -15.42 -6.05
CA ALA A 34 1.32 -15.03 -7.23
C ALA A 34 2.53 -14.12 -6.88
N TYR A 35 2.36 -13.26 -5.87
CA TYR A 35 3.42 -12.40 -5.35
C TYR A 35 4.52 -13.17 -4.61
N SER A 36 4.18 -14.21 -3.86
CA SER A 36 5.17 -15.09 -3.22
C SER A 36 5.96 -15.91 -4.25
N THR A 37 5.33 -16.24 -5.38
CA THR A 37 6.01 -16.87 -6.52
C THR A 37 6.97 -15.90 -7.20
N ALA A 38 6.58 -14.63 -7.34
CA ALA A 38 7.42 -13.58 -7.91
C ALA A 38 8.66 -13.25 -7.05
N ALA A 39 8.63 -13.52 -5.75
CA ALA A 39 9.75 -13.30 -4.84
C ALA A 39 10.86 -14.36 -4.97
N LYS A 40 10.65 -15.46 -5.72
CA LYS A 40 11.66 -16.51 -5.90
C LYS A 40 12.73 -16.09 -6.92
N PRO A 41 14.01 -16.40 -6.68
CA PRO A 41 15.06 -16.23 -7.69
C PRO A 41 14.69 -16.96 -8.99
N GLY A 42 14.86 -16.30 -10.13
CA GLY A 42 14.55 -16.87 -11.44
C GLY A 42 13.06 -16.95 -11.81
N ALA A 43 12.18 -16.31 -11.03
CA ALA A 43 10.77 -16.25 -11.37
C ALA A 43 10.52 -15.56 -12.72
N ASP A 44 9.72 -16.20 -13.59
CA ASP A 44 9.24 -15.60 -14.82
C ASP A 44 8.11 -14.60 -14.50
N ILE A 45 8.50 -13.38 -14.16
CA ILE A 45 7.58 -12.29 -13.81
C ILE A 45 6.59 -12.01 -14.95
N PRO A 46 6.98 -11.94 -16.24
CA PRO A 46 6.02 -11.80 -17.34
C PRO A 46 4.93 -12.89 -17.34
N ALA A 47 5.29 -14.15 -17.14
CA ALA A 47 4.30 -15.24 -17.07
C ALA A 47 3.39 -15.12 -15.84
N ILE A 48 3.94 -14.73 -14.69
CA ILE A 48 3.16 -14.50 -13.46
C ILE A 48 2.15 -13.37 -13.68
N CYS A 49 2.58 -12.25 -14.26
CA CYS A 49 1.71 -11.12 -14.56
C CYS A 49 0.58 -11.51 -15.52
N LYS A 50 0.87 -12.26 -16.59
CA LYS A 50 -0.16 -12.80 -17.49
C LYS A 50 -1.16 -13.68 -16.75
N ASN A 51 -0.70 -14.54 -15.83
CA ASN A 51 -1.55 -15.43 -15.07
C ASN A 51 -2.48 -14.68 -14.09
N ILE A 52 -1.96 -13.67 -13.37
CA ILE A 52 -2.77 -12.80 -12.50
C ILE A 52 -3.90 -12.16 -13.31
N LEU A 53 -3.58 -11.55 -14.46
CA LEU A 53 -4.55 -10.86 -15.29
C LEU A 53 -5.58 -11.82 -15.91
N ALA A 54 -5.15 -13.00 -16.36
CA ALA A 54 -6.04 -14.02 -16.92
C ALA A 54 -7.05 -14.54 -15.89
N LYS A 55 -6.67 -14.59 -14.61
CA LYS A 55 -7.49 -15.13 -13.52
C LYS A 55 -8.17 -14.06 -12.68
N GLN A 56 -8.10 -12.78 -13.07
CA GLN A 56 -8.53 -11.64 -12.23
C GLN A 56 -9.97 -11.74 -11.69
N ASN A 57 -10.87 -12.49 -12.34
CA ASN A 57 -12.27 -12.64 -11.91
C ASN A 57 -12.56 -13.99 -11.22
N SER A 58 -11.56 -14.84 -11.02
CA SER A 58 -11.76 -16.21 -10.52
C SER A 58 -12.05 -16.30 -9.02
N SER A 59 -11.64 -15.31 -8.23
CA SER A 59 -11.86 -15.25 -6.80
C SER A 59 -11.68 -13.82 -6.27
N LYS A 60 -12.12 -13.57 -5.04
CA LYS A 60 -11.87 -12.30 -4.34
C LYS A 60 -10.37 -11.99 -4.25
N GLN A 61 -9.54 -12.98 -3.93
CA GLN A 61 -8.08 -12.79 -3.88
C GLN A 61 -7.52 -12.45 -5.26
N ALA A 62 -7.95 -13.15 -6.32
CA ALA A 62 -7.47 -12.88 -7.67
C ALA A 62 -7.85 -11.46 -8.16
N MET A 63 -9.01 -10.94 -7.73
CA MET A 63 -9.40 -9.54 -7.99
C MET A 63 -8.46 -8.57 -7.26
N ALA A 64 -8.13 -8.85 -5.99
CA ALA A 64 -7.19 -8.02 -5.23
C ALA A 64 -5.78 -8.02 -5.83
N ASP A 65 -5.27 -9.19 -6.23
CA ASP A 65 -3.97 -9.32 -6.90
C ASP A 65 -3.94 -8.54 -8.22
N ALA A 66 -4.97 -8.69 -9.06
CA ALA A 66 -5.07 -7.94 -10.31
C ALA A 66 -5.23 -6.44 -10.08
N ALA A 67 -5.97 -6.03 -9.05
CA ALA A 67 -6.13 -4.62 -8.68
C ALA A 67 -4.78 -3.97 -8.33
N GLN A 68 -3.97 -4.65 -7.52
CA GLN A 68 -2.61 -4.18 -7.20
C GLN A 68 -1.76 -4.06 -8.47
N LEU A 69 -1.84 -5.04 -9.37
CA LEU A 69 -1.10 -5.02 -10.62
C LEU A 69 -1.52 -3.86 -11.54
N TYR A 70 -2.81 -3.55 -11.65
CA TYR A 70 -3.30 -2.38 -12.40
C TYR A 70 -2.93 -1.05 -11.73
N PHE A 71 -2.83 -1.00 -10.40
CA PHE A 71 -2.49 0.22 -9.67
C PHE A 71 -1.01 0.61 -9.81
N HIS A 72 -0.13 -0.39 -9.76
CA HIS A 72 1.32 -0.18 -9.84
C HIS A 72 1.87 -0.29 -11.27
N GLY A 73 1.21 -1.06 -12.14
CA GLY A 73 1.65 -1.36 -13.51
C GLY A 73 2.86 -2.29 -13.60
N THR A 74 3.45 -2.65 -12.46
CA THR A 74 4.67 -3.44 -12.35
C THR A 74 4.56 -4.51 -11.28
N LEU A 75 5.40 -5.53 -11.40
CA LEU A 75 5.64 -6.55 -10.38
C LEU A 75 7.15 -6.75 -10.29
N MET A 76 7.73 -6.65 -9.08
CA MET A 76 9.19 -6.77 -8.88
C MET A 76 10.02 -5.87 -9.80
N GLY A 77 9.56 -4.65 -10.06
CA GLY A 77 10.22 -3.68 -10.96
C GLY A 77 10.04 -3.93 -12.45
N GLN A 78 9.47 -5.07 -12.86
CA GLN A 78 9.17 -5.35 -14.26
C GLN A 78 7.78 -4.88 -14.65
N LYS A 79 7.66 -4.28 -15.84
CA LYS A 79 6.39 -3.79 -16.37
C LYS A 79 5.48 -4.95 -16.76
N CYS A 80 4.25 -4.91 -16.24
CA CYS A 80 3.27 -5.98 -16.43
C CYS A 80 2.02 -5.51 -17.15
N VAL A 81 1.56 -4.28 -16.86
CA VAL A 81 0.38 -3.69 -17.49
C VAL A 81 0.50 -2.17 -17.44
N ALA A 82 -0.21 -1.47 -18.33
CA ALA A 82 -0.37 -0.03 -18.17
C ALA A 82 -1.14 0.26 -16.87
N VAL A 83 -0.74 1.32 -16.16
CA VAL A 83 -1.44 1.74 -14.94
C VAL A 83 -2.87 2.15 -15.30
N ASP A 84 -3.84 1.55 -14.62
CA ASP A 84 -5.27 1.85 -14.74
C ASP A 84 -5.88 1.92 -13.35
N TYR A 85 -5.88 3.14 -12.79
CA TYR A 85 -6.40 3.38 -11.45
C TYR A 85 -7.90 3.12 -11.33
N VAL A 86 -8.68 3.37 -12.38
CA VAL A 86 -10.13 3.14 -12.35
C VAL A 86 -10.40 1.65 -12.24
N LYS A 87 -9.72 0.84 -13.06
CA LYS A 87 -9.85 -0.62 -13.01
C LYS A 87 -9.31 -1.19 -11.71
N ALA A 88 -8.18 -0.69 -11.22
CA ALA A 88 -7.61 -1.11 -9.94
C ALA A 88 -8.58 -0.90 -8.77
N ILE A 89 -9.12 0.31 -8.61
CA ILE A 89 -10.05 0.62 -7.51
C ILE A 89 -11.35 -0.17 -7.66
N THR A 90 -11.85 -0.36 -8.88
CA THR A 90 -13.07 -1.13 -9.14
C THR A 90 -12.90 -2.61 -8.75
N LEU A 91 -11.81 -3.24 -9.18
CA LEU A 91 -11.50 -4.63 -8.82
C LEU A 91 -11.25 -4.78 -7.33
N MET A 92 -10.52 -3.85 -6.71
CA MET A 92 -10.26 -3.92 -5.26
C MET A 92 -11.56 -3.78 -4.46
N LYS A 93 -12.45 -2.88 -4.85
CA LYS A 93 -13.78 -2.76 -4.23
C LYS A 93 -14.58 -4.05 -4.37
N ALA A 94 -14.61 -4.64 -5.57
CA ALA A 94 -15.32 -5.89 -5.84
C ALA A 94 -14.75 -7.09 -5.08
N SER A 95 -13.45 -7.06 -4.77
CA SER A 95 -12.79 -8.11 -3.99
C SER A 95 -13.30 -8.20 -2.53
N GLY A 96 -13.84 -7.10 -1.99
CA GLY A 96 -14.27 -7.02 -0.58
C GLY A 96 -13.14 -6.85 0.44
N HIS A 97 -11.89 -6.69 0.01
CA HIS A 97 -10.74 -6.40 0.87
C HIS A 97 -10.73 -4.91 1.25
N ILE A 98 -11.54 -4.54 2.26
CA ILE A 98 -11.83 -3.13 2.59
C ILE A 98 -10.59 -2.37 3.07
N GLY A 99 -9.68 -3.01 3.81
CA GLY A 99 -8.45 -2.37 4.29
C GLY A 99 -7.53 -1.96 3.14
N GLU A 100 -7.32 -2.87 2.20
CA GLU A 100 -6.52 -2.69 0.99
C GLU A 100 -7.19 -1.68 0.06
N TYR A 101 -8.52 -1.75 -0.09
CA TYR A 101 -9.30 -0.75 -0.82
C TYR A 101 -9.07 0.67 -0.28
N ASN A 102 -9.22 0.87 1.03
CA ASN A 102 -9.03 2.18 1.64
C ASN A 102 -7.58 2.67 1.47
N SER A 103 -6.60 1.78 1.60
CA SER A 103 -5.18 2.09 1.40
C SER A 103 -4.90 2.53 -0.05
N LEU A 104 -5.49 1.83 -1.04
CA LEU A 104 -5.37 2.18 -2.45
C LEU A 104 -6.05 3.50 -2.79
N VAL A 105 -7.22 3.77 -2.24
CA VAL A 105 -7.91 5.07 -2.40
C VAL A 105 -7.08 6.20 -1.82
N HIS A 106 -6.51 6.01 -0.64
CA HIS A 106 -5.63 7.00 -0.02
C HIS A 106 -4.39 7.27 -0.89
N ALA A 107 -3.67 6.23 -1.30
CA ALA A 107 -2.52 6.37 -2.19
C ALA A 107 -2.89 7.02 -3.53
N LEU A 108 -4.08 6.75 -4.08
CA LEU A 108 -4.56 7.40 -5.30
C LEU A 108 -4.74 8.90 -5.11
N ARG A 109 -5.37 9.31 -4.00
CA ARG A 109 -5.57 10.72 -3.66
C ARG A 109 -4.24 11.44 -3.44
N GLU A 110 -3.27 10.82 -2.77
CA GLU A 110 -1.93 11.41 -2.58
C GLU A 110 -1.20 11.61 -3.92
N ARG A 111 -1.27 10.64 -4.83
CA ARG A 111 -0.71 10.78 -6.19
C ARG A 111 -1.40 11.91 -6.96
N ALA A 112 -2.71 12.02 -6.86
CA ALA A 112 -3.48 13.10 -7.49
C ALA A 112 -3.09 14.47 -6.93
N ALA A 113 -2.99 14.60 -5.60
CA ALA A 113 -2.54 15.82 -4.93
C ALA A 113 -1.12 16.23 -5.34
N SER A 114 -0.28 15.24 -5.68
CA SER A 114 1.07 15.45 -6.20
C SER A 114 1.12 15.77 -7.70
N GLY A 115 -0.03 15.98 -8.35
CA GLY A 115 -0.12 16.36 -9.76
C GLY A 115 -0.02 15.21 -10.77
N ASN A 116 -0.14 13.94 -10.35
CA ASN A 116 -0.19 12.84 -11.30
C ASN A 116 -1.48 12.89 -12.14
N ALA A 117 -1.38 13.22 -13.42
CA ALA A 117 -2.53 13.44 -14.30
C ALA A 117 -3.50 12.24 -14.39
N LEU A 118 -2.97 11.01 -14.43
CA LEU A 118 -3.81 9.81 -14.46
C LEU A 118 -4.56 9.62 -13.14
N ALA A 119 -3.92 9.92 -12.00
CA ALA A 119 -4.54 9.84 -10.69
C ALA A 119 -5.64 10.91 -10.52
N VAL A 120 -5.37 12.16 -10.92
CA VAL A 120 -6.36 13.25 -10.91
C VAL A 120 -7.59 12.86 -11.71
N ALA A 121 -7.40 12.36 -12.94
CA ALA A 121 -8.50 11.91 -13.79
C ALA A 121 -9.28 10.75 -13.15
N ALA A 122 -8.59 9.81 -12.50
CA ALA A 122 -9.23 8.68 -11.85
C ALA A 122 -10.05 9.08 -10.61
N VAL A 123 -9.51 9.97 -9.75
CA VAL A 123 -10.24 10.52 -8.59
C VAL A 123 -11.54 11.18 -9.04
N ALA A 124 -11.49 12.03 -10.08
CA ALA A 124 -12.67 12.67 -10.64
C ALA A 124 -13.70 11.67 -11.18
N ARG A 125 -13.26 10.65 -11.94
CA ARG A 125 -14.14 9.61 -12.52
C ARG A 125 -14.80 8.74 -11.45
N LEU A 126 -14.05 8.39 -10.41
CA LEU A 126 -14.51 7.54 -9.32
C LEU A 126 -15.30 8.30 -8.25
N LYS A 127 -15.33 9.64 -8.33
CA LYS A 127 -15.93 10.54 -7.33
C LYS A 127 -15.34 10.32 -5.93
N LEU A 128 -14.01 10.18 -5.89
CA LEU A 128 -13.21 10.05 -4.68
C LEU A 128 -12.66 11.40 -4.21
#